data_AF-Q1J0T5-F1
#
_entry.id   AF-Q1J0T5-F1
#
_cell.length_a   1.000
_cell.length_b   1.000
_cell.length_c   1.000
_cell.angle_alpha   90.00
_cell.angle_beta   90.00
_cell.angle_gamma   90.00
#
_symmetry.space_group_name_H-M   'P 1'
#
loop_
_entity.id
_entity.type
_entity.pdbx_description
1 polymer ?
#
loop_
_entity_poly.entity_id
_entity_poly.type
_entity_poly.pdbx_seq_one_letter_code
_entity_poly.pdbx_strand_id
1 'polypeptide(L)'
;MAARDLTGDRPAGAVRTLRATDRLTGIPVLLHVLPHAVPLPELPQDPALLLPSEGGIDGDTAYVVTELPPHALPATDPVLAARGGLAALAALHEAGLTHGGVDAAQLWSVDGRVALAGAGLPWGGEATPAGDLRDLLRTLETLGGVPPALREVPDEATARDLLARLDVPVQEPEKGRAAPDWAAASASPLPTSLVAIASSAEPVRTDSADEQAPAPQASEAEPPSKAAEVAPLPPTARSIPTERVPARRVAGDPVRITWDANGTRRVIKSGRDEVPRRPGWRRPVLTLFLLLLIVLLLFAGWRAWRSSTVPVSASASQTPSAACCDVRFTVQGTPAAPVRLSLVSAPAGVKVDPDRVVGQAPGTVHLPQPGTYTLRVAAEGYTPGMVTVKVPSAVPVQITLTP
;
A
#
# COMPACT_ATOMS: atom_id res chain seq x y z
N MET A 1 0.55 -23.43 8.04
CA MET A 1 0.75 -22.03 7.59
C MET A 1 0.18 -21.15 8.69
N ALA A 2 0.92 -20.14 9.15
CA ALA A 2 0.34 -19.13 10.04
C ALA A 2 -0.37 -18.09 9.16
N ALA A 3 -1.59 -18.40 8.75
CA ALA A 3 -2.45 -17.46 8.03
C ALA A 3 -3.33 -16.73 9.05
N ARG A 4 -3.42 -15.41 8.93
CA ARG A 4 -4.29 -14.58 9.78
C ARG A 4 -5.46 -14.10 8.95
N ASP A 5 -6.68 -14.39 9.39
CA ASP A 5 -7.89 -13.82 8.78
C ASP A 5 -7.97 -12.31 9.05
N LEU A 6 -8.23 -11.54 8.00
CA LEU A 6 -8.37 -10.09 8.05
C LEU A 6 -9.83 -9.63 7.85
N THR A 7 -10.69 -10.47 7.30
CA THR A 7 -12.06 -10.12 6.91
C THR A 7 -13.09 -10.19 8.04
N GLY A 8 -12.73 -10.77 9.19
CA GLY A 8 -13.63 -10.94 10.33
C GLY A 8 -14.80 -11.90 10.03
N ASP A 9 -15.93 -11.70 10.72
CA ASP A 9 -17.15 -12.51 10.55
C ASP A 9 -17.90 -12.11 9.27
N ARG A 10 -17.49 -12.65 8.13
CA ARG A 10 -18.24 -12.55 6.87
C ARG A 10 -19.24 -13.70 6.71
N PRO A 11 -20.37 -13.49 6.01
CA PRO A 11 -21.32 -14.55 5.72
C PRO A 11 -20.66 -15.69 4.94
N ALA A 12 -21.14 -16.92 5.17
CA ALA A 12 -20.66 -18.09 4.46
C ALA A 12 -20.82 -17.91 2.94
N GLY A 13 -19.76 -18.21 2.19
CA GLY A 13 -19.72 -18.05 0.73
C GLY A 13 -19.21 -16.70 0.23
N ALA A 14 -18.98 -15.72 1.11
CA ALA A 14 -18.26 -14.50 0.72
C ALA A 14 -16.75 -14.74 0.61
N VAL A 15 -16.08 -13.93 -0.21
CA VAL A 15 -14.61 -13.96 -0.30
C VAL A 15 -14.00 -13.55 1.03
N ARG A 16 -13.04 -14.35 1.49
CA ARG A 16 -12.26 -14.10 2.72
C ARG A 16 -10.83 -13.72 2.35
N THR A 17 -10.26 -12.76 3.06
CA THR A 17 -8.86 -12.34 2.83
C THR A 17 -8.01 -12.77 4.02
N LEU A 18 -7.01 -13.60 3.74
CA LEU A 18 -6.02 -14.04 4.71
C LEU A 18 -4.67 -13.39 4.40
N ARG A 19 -3.97 -12.92 5.43
CA ARG A 19 -2.55 -12.57 5.32
C ARG A 19 -1.71 -13.81 5.55
N ALA A 20 -0.77 -14.07 4.64
CA ALA A 20 0.17 -15.18 4.75
C ALA A 20 1.58 -14.75 4.33
N THR A 21 2.51 -15.70 4.43
CA THR A 21 3.88 -15.57 3.93
C THR A 21 4.13 -16.74 2.99
N ASP A 22 4.58 -16.46 1.77
CA ASP A 22 5.03 -17.49 0.86
C ASP A 22 6.22 -18.23 1.48
N ARG A 23 6.09 -19.56 1.59
CA ARG A 23 7.10 -20.41 2.23
C ARG A 23 8.38 -20.53 1.42
N LEU A 24 8.31 -20.35 0.10
CA LEU A 24 9.47 -20.48 -0.77
C LEU A 24 10.29 -19.19 -0.78
N THR A 25 9.63 -18.05 -0.89
CA THR A 25 10.29 -16.74 -1.07
C THR A 25 10.39 -15.93 0.22
N GLY A 26 9.56 -16.21 1.23
CA GLY A 26 9.41 -15.39 2.42
C GLY A 26 8.63 -14.08 2.18
N ILE A 27 8.10 -13.86 0.97
CA ILE A 27 7.37 -12.65 0.61
C ILE A 27 5.98 -12.67 1.28
N PRO A 28 5.52 -11.55 1.88
CA PRO A 28 4.16 -11.45 2.38
C PRO A 28 3.16 -11.50 1.23
N VAL A 29 2.05 -12.21 1.41
CA VAL A 29 0.99 -12.33 0.40
C VAL A 29 -0.39 -12.18 1.04
N LEU A 30 -1.36 -11.80 0.22
CA LEU A 30 -2.78 -11.94 0.50
C LEU A 30 -3.30 -13.17 -0.22
N LEU A 31 -4.04 -13.99 0.52
CA LEU A 31 -4.78 -15.12 -0.02
C LEU A 31 -6.27 -14.80 0.04
N HIS A 32 -6.87 -14.61 -1.13
CA HIS A 32 -8.30 -14.41 -1.30
C HIS A 32 -8.96 -15.77 -1.51
N VAL A 33 -9.65 -16.26 -0.49
CA VAL A 33 -10.35 -17.55 -0.52
C VAL A 33 -11.74 -17.34 -1.11
N LEU A 34 -12.05 -18.08 -2.17
CA LEU A 34 -13.23 -17.89 -3.03
C LEU A 34 -14.23 -19.05 -2.84
N PRO A 35 -15.54 -18.80 -3.02
CA PRO A 35 -16.54 -19.88 -3.00
C PRO A 35 -16.43 -20.83 -4.21
N HIS A 36 -15.86 -20.35 -5.32
CA HIS A 36 -15.66 -21.10 -6.55
C HIS A 36 -14.48 -20.52 -7.34
N ALA A 37 -13.86 -21.32 -8.20
CA ALA A 37 -12.77 -20.86 -9.05
C ALA A 37 -13.25 -19.79 -10.04
N VAL A 38 -12.48 -18.71 -10.15
CA VAL A 38 -12.70 -17.62 -11.11
C VAL A 38 -11.44 -17.40 -11.94
N PRO A 39 -11.56 -16.96 -13.20
CA PRO A 39 -10.40 -16.52 -13.95
C PRO A 39 -9.74 -15.33 -13.24
N LEU A 40 -8.42 -15.23 -13.35
CA LEU A 40 -7.66 -14.08 -12.85
C LEU A 40 -8.17 -12.80 -13.55
N PRO A 41 -8.58 -11.76 -12.82
CA PRO A 41 -9.10 -10.55 -13.43
C PRO A 41 -7.96 -9.81 -14.17
N GLU A 42 -8.26 -9.34 -15.38
CA GLU A 42 -7.36 -8.44 -16.11
C GLU A 42 -7.56 -7.01 -15.60
N LEU A 43 -6.66 -6.57 -14.72
CA LEU A 43 -6.72 -5.25 -14.10
C LEU A 43 -5.83 -4.22 -14.84
N PRO A 44 -6.19 -2.93 -14.83
CA PRO A 44 -5.34 -1.89 -15.38
C PRO A 44 -4.03 -1.76 -14.58
N GLN A 45 -2.95 -1.41 -15.27
CA GLN A 45 -1.64 -1.17 -14.65
C GLN A 45 -1.63 0.21 -13.98
N ASP A 46 -2.11 0.27 -12.74
CA ASP A 46 -2.15 1.48 -11.93
C ASP A 46 -1.45 1.26 -10.58
N PRO A 47 -0.60 2.20 -10.11
CA PRO A 47 0.10 2.07 -8.83
C PRO A 47 -0.82 2.05 -7.60
N ALA A 48 -2.09 2.47 -7.72
CA ALA A 48 -3.08 2.37 -6.66
C ALA A 48 -3.75 0.97 -6.59
N LEU A 49 -3.42 0.05 -7.50
CA LEU A 49 -3.94 -1.32 -7.51
C LEU A 49 -2.84 -2.33 -7.19
N LEU A 50 -3.16 -3.31 -6.34
CA LEU A 50 -2.34 -4.50 -6.13
C LEU A 50 -2.87 -5.62 -7.02
N LEU A 51 -2.06 -6.01 -8.00
CA LEU A 51 -2.42 -7.00 -9.02
C LEU A 51 -2.33 -8.43 -8.45
N PRO A 52 -3.28 -9.31 -8.78
CA PRO A 52 -3.16 -10.73 -8.43
C PRO A 52 -2.02 -11.37 -9.23
N SER A 53 -1.19 -12.17 -8.57
CA SER A 53 -0.06 -12.86 -9.19
C SER A 53 -0.39 -14.30 -9.60
N GLU A 54 -1.26 -14.98 -8.85
CA GLU A 54 -1.60 -16.38 -9.05
C GLU A 54 -3.05 -16.68 -8.67
N GLY A 55 -3.64 -17.72 -9.26
CA GLY A 55 -4.92 -18.28 -8.84
C GLY A 55 -4.89 -19.80 -8.96
N GLY A 56 -5.61 -20.49 -8.08
CA GLY A 56 -5.56 -21.95 -8.00
C GLY A 56 -6.73 -22.56 -7.23
N ILE A 57 -6.65 -23.88 -7.09
CA ILE A 57 -7.58 -24.69 -6.31
C ILE A 57 -6.75 -25.61 -5.41
N ASP A 58 -7.03 -25.61 -4.12
CA ASP A 58 -6.48 -26.55 -3.14
C ASP A 58 -7.63 -27.33 -2.48
N GLY A 59 -7.72 -28.63 -2.78
CA GLY A 59 -8.88 -29.46 -2.46
C GLY A 59 -10.15 -28.90 -3.10
N ASP A 60 -11.11 -28.53 -2.26
CA ASP A 60 -12.39 -27.92 -2.67
C ASP A 60 -12.37 -26.38 -2.57
N THR A 61 -11.22 -25.79 -2.23
CA THR A 61 -11.09 -24.35 -1.98
C THR A 61 -10.40 -23.65 -3.15
N ALA A 62 -11.10 -22.73 -3.80
CA ALA A 62 -10.50 -21.85 -4.79
C ALA A 62 -9.82 -20.66 -4.10
N TYR A 63 -8.70 -20.20 -4.65
CA TYR A 63 -7.98 -19.05 -4.12
C TYR A 63 -7.34 -18.19 -5.21
N VAL A 64 -7.13 -16.91 -4.89
CA VAL A 64 -6.30 -15.97 -5.64
C VAL A 64 -5.26 -15.38 -4.70
N VAL A 65 -4.03 -15.23 -5.19
CA VAL A 65 -2.88 -14.69 -4.45
C VAL A 65 -2.57 -13.30 -4.97
N THR A 66 -2.40 -12.35 -4.06
CA THR A 66 -1.86 -11.01 -4.35
C THR A 66 -0.57 -10.84 -3.55
N GLU A 67 0.54 -10.63 -4.24
CA GLU A 67 1.82 -10.38 -3.58
C GLU A 67 1.83 -8.98 -2.94
N LEU A 68 2.34 -8.91 -1.71
CA LEU A 68 2.54 -7.65 -1.01
C LEU A 68 4.01 -7.24 -1.09
N PRO A 69 4.29 -5.95 -1.39
CA PRO A 69 5.62 -5.40 -1.19
C PRO A 69 6.10 -5.64 0.26
N PRO A 70 7.41 -5.87 0.50
CA PRO A 70 7.93 -6.21 1.84
C PRO A 70 7.58 -5.21 2.95
N HIS A 71 7.34 -3.95 2.58
CA HIS A 71 6.99 -2.86 3.49
C HIS A 71 5.49 -2.54 3.52
N ALA A 72 4.66 -3.38 2.90
CA ALA A 72 3.22 -3.18 2.89
C ALA A 72 2.64 -3.41 4.29
N LEU A 73 1.87 -2.43 4.77
CA LEU A 73 1.16 -2.47 6.04
C LEU A 73 -0.33 -2.26 5.80
N PRO A 74 -1.23 -2.81 6.63
CA PRO A 74 -2.65 -2.44 6.59
C PRO A 74 -2.79 -0.92 6.71
N ALA A 75 -3.65 -0.30 5.90
CA ALA A 75 -3.88 1.13 5.96
C ALA A 75 -4.57 1.52 7.27
N THR A 76 -4.06 2.54 7.96
CA THR A 76 -4.61 3.05 9.23
C THR A 76 -5.00 4.52 9.18
N ASP A 77 -4.45 5.30 8.25
CA ASP A 77 -4.79 6.71 8.07
C ASP A 77 -6.00 6.83 7.13
N PRO A 78 -7.16 7.33 7.60
CA PRO A 78 -8.36 7.43 6.78
C PRO A 78 -8.21 8.41 5.60
N VAL A 79 -7.36 9.44 5.69
CA VAL A 79 -7.16 10.40 4.59
C VAL A 79 -6.32 9.76 3.49
N LEU A 80 -5.24 9.07 3.84
CA LEU A 80 -4.43 8.32 2.86
C LEU A 80 -5.22 7.15 2.27
N ALA A 81 -6.00 6.46 3.09
CA ALA A 81 -6.88 5.38 2.63
C ALA A 81 -7.94 5.88 1.65
N ALA A 82 -8.56 7.04 1.92
CA ALA A 82 -9.52 7.65 1.01
C ALA A 82 -8.87 8.00 -0.34
N ARG A 83 -7.68 8.63 -0.31
CA ARG A 83 -6.95 9.03 -1.51
C ARG A 83 -6.56 7.82 -2.36
N GLY A 84 -5.96 6.80 -1.75
CA GLY A 84 -5.55 5.59 -2.46
C GLY A 84 -6.73 4.77 -2.96
N GLY A 85 -7.75 4.57 -2.13
CA GLY A 85 -8.97 3.87 -2.51
C GLY A 85 -9.70 4.54 -3.67
N LEU A 86 -9.88 5.87 -3.63
CA LEU A 86 -10.51 6.61 -4.73
C LEU A 86 -9.68 6.58 -6.02
N ALA A 87 -8.35 6.67 -5.92
CA ALA A 87 -7.47 6.53 -7.09
C ALA A 87 -7.60 5.14 -7.74
N ALA A 88 -7.60 4.08 -6.93
CA ALA A 88 -7.80 2.71 -7.39
C ALA A 88 -9.17 2.50 -8.04
N LEU A 89 -10.24 2.98 -7.39
CA LEU A 89 -11.60 2.89 -7.92
C LEU A 89 -11.77 3.70 -9.21
N ALA A 90 -11.16 4.89 -9.31
CA ALA A 90 -11.17 5.68 -10.54
C ALA A 90 -10.53 4.90 -11.70
N ALA A 91 -9.36 4.27 -11.47
CA ALA A 91 -8.70 3.45 -12.48
C ALA A 91 -9.55 2.25 -12.91
N LEU A 92 -10.22 1.57 -11.96
CA LEU A 92 -11.14 0.47 -12.26
C LEU A 92 -12.36 0.94 -13.05
N HIS A 93 -13.03 2.01 -12.59
CA HIS A 93 -14.25 2.52 -13.20
C HIS A 93 -14.00 3.05 -14.62
N GLU A 94 -12.85 3.68 -14.86
CA GLU A 94 -12.42 4.10 -16.21
C GLU A 94 -12.16 2.92 -17.15
N ALA A 95 -11.73 1.78 -16.61
CA ALA A 95 -11.60 0.52 -17.34
C ALA A 95 -12.92 -0.25 -17.50
N GLY A 96 -14.05 0.29 -17.01
CA GLY A 96 -15.35 -0.39 -17.01
C GLY A 96 -15.43 -1.56 -16.04
N LEU A 97 -14.56 -1.59 -15.03
CA LEU A 97 -14.49 -2.59 -13.98
C LEU A 97 -15.00 -2.01 -12.66
N THR A 98 -15.37 -2.89 -11.73
CA THR A 98 -15.75 -2.53 -10.35
C THR A 98 -14.98 -3.39 -9.37
N HIS A 99 -14.78 -2.90 -8.15
CA HIS A 99 -14.15 -3.70 -7.10
C HIS A 99 -15.12 -4.79 -6.60
N GLY A 100 -16.37 -4.41 -6.29
CA GLY A 100 -17.46 -5.31 -5.87
C GLY A 100 -17.64 -5.50 -4.37
N GLY A 101 -16.86 -4.79 -3.53
CA GLY A 101 -16.93 -4.90 -2.07
C GLY A 101 -15.66 -4.44 -1.38
N VAL A 102 -15.50 -3.12 -1.23
CA VAL A 102 -14.32 -2.50 -0.61
C VAL A 102 -14.39 -2.62 0.92
N ASP A 103 -13.32 -3.07 1.56
CA ASP A 103 -13.15 -3.17 3.01
C ASP A 103 -11.73 -2.80 3.49
N ALA A 104 -11.54 -2.72 4.81
CA ALA A 104 -10.27 -2.35 5.42
C ALA A 104 -9.16 -3.39 5.17
N ALA A 105 -9.50 -4.67 4.97
CA ALA A 105 -8.54 -5.74 4.73
C ALA A 105 -7.90 -5.66 3.34
N GLN A 106 -8.51 -4.89 2.42
CA GLN A 106 -8.06 -4.70 1.05
C GLN A 106 -7.25 -3.42 0.85
N LEU A 107 -7.17 -2.54 1.86
CA LEU A 107 -6.44 -1.26 1.79
C LEU A 107 -5.06 -1.39 2.44
N TRP A 108 -4.01 -1.17 1.66
CA TRP A 108 -2.62 -1.40 2.06
C TRP A 108 -1.75 -0.17 1.84
N SER A 109 -1.07 0.29 2.89
CA SER A 109 -0.04 1.31 2.82
C SER A 109 1.25 0.73 2.25
N VAL A 110 1.67 1.23 1.09
CA VAL A 110 2.88 0.86 0.35
C VAL A 110 3.63 2.15 0.01
N ASP A 111 4.86 2.30 0.53
CA ASP A 111 5.74 3.43 0.24
C ASP A 111 5.09 4.82 0.44
N GLY A 112 4.27 4.96 1.49
CA GLY A 112 3.57 6.19 1.82
C GLY A 112 2.33 6.50 0.97
N ARG A 113 1.84 5.51 0.21
CA ARG A 113 0.58 5.56 -0.55
C ARG A 113 -0.31 4.41 -0.13
N VAL A 114 -1.61 4.50 -0.39
CA VAL A 114 -2.52 3.36 -0.20
C VAL A 114 -2.85 2.74 -1.56
N ALA A 115 -2.77 1.42 -1.63
CA ALA A 115 -3.17 0.61 -2.77
C ALA A 115 -4.29 -0.37 -2.37
N LEU A 116 -5.13 -0.72 -3.35
CA LEU A 116 -6.31 -1.57 -3.19
C LEU A 116 -6.04 -2.97 -3.78
N ALA A 117 -6.26 -4.02 -2.99
CA ALA A 117 -6.10 -5.41 -3.40
C ALA A 117 -7.45 -6.11 -3.66
N GLY A 118 -7.43 -7.16 -4.48
CA GLY A 118 -8.58 -8.04 -4.69
C GLY A 118 -9.70 -7.44 -5.55
N ALA A 119 -9.38 -6.47 -6.40
CA ALA A 119 -10.30 -5.94 -7.40
C ALA A 119 -10.76 -7.03 -8.39
N GLY A 120 -12.04 -6.99 -8.76
CA GLY A 120 -12.64 -7.93 -9.72
C GLY A 120 -13.01 -9.30 -9.14
N LEU A 121 -12.85 -9.51 -7.83
CA LEU A 121 -13.25 -10.74 -7.15
C LEU A 121 -14.76 -10.74 -6.80
N PRO A 122 -15.39 -11.93 -6.68
CA PRO A 122 -16.83 -12.05 -6.42
C PRO A 122 -17.17 -11.83 -4.94
N TRP A 123 -16.97 -10.61 -4.43
CA TRP A 123 -17.14 -10.28 -3.01
C TRP A 123 -18.56 -10.44 -2.45
N GLY A 124 -19.57 -10.65 -3.31
CA GLY A 124 -20.97 -10.88 -2.94
C GLY A 124 -21.81 -9.61 -2.78
N GLY A 125 -21.24 -8.43 -3.00
CA GLY A 125 -21.96 -7.14 -3.02
C GLY A 125 -22.48 -6.74 -4.41
N GLU A 126 -23.14 -5.58 -4.47
CA GLU A 126 -23.52 -4.96 -5.74
C GLU A 126 -22.27 -4.44 -6.46
N ALA A 127 -21.81 -5.17 -7.47
CA ALA A 127 -20.70 -4.79 -8.34
C ALA A 127 -21.06 -3.61 -9.25
N THR A 128 -21.15 -2.42 -8.66
CA THR A 128 -21.46 -1.15 -9.33
C THR A 128 -20.51 -0.04 -8.87
N PRO A 129 -20.20 0.96 -9.71
CA PRO A 129 -19.36 2.08 -9.30
C PRO A 129 -19.86 2.81 -8.05
N ALA A 130 -21.17 3.02 -7.94
CA ALA A 130 -21.79 3.63 -6.76
C ALA A 130 -21.74 2.70 -5.53
N GLY A 131 -21.82 1.38 -5.72
CA GLY A 131 -21.59 0.38 -4.67
C GLY A 131 -20.19 0.49 -4.08
N ASP A 132 -19.16 0.52 -4.93
CA ASP A 132 -17.76 0.66 -4.50
C ASP A 132 -17.51 1.92 -3.67
N LEU A 133 -18.10 3.06 -4.08
CA LEU A 133 -17.97 4.31 -3.34
C LEU A 133 -18.65 4.25 -1.97
N ARG A 134 -19.86 3.68 -1.89
CA ARG A 134 -20.56 3.46 -0.61
C ARG A 134 -19.75 2.56 0.33
N ASP A 135 -19.17 1.49 -0.20
CA ASP A 135 -18.37 0.55 0.58
C ASP A 135 -17.04 1.17 1.04
N LEU A 136 -16.39 1.98 0.19
CA LEU A 136 -15.21 2.74 0.59
C LEU A 136 -15.54 3.73 1.73
N LEU A 137 -16.62 4.50 1.62
CA LEU A 137 -17.01 5.45 2.68
C LEU A 137 -17.27 4.75 4.02
N ARG A 138 -18.01 3.62 4.00
CA ARG A 138 -18.22 2.79 5.20
C ARG A 138 -16.90 2.28 5.76
N THR A 139 -15.98 1.87 4.89
CA THR A 139 -14.63 1.43 5.29
C THR A 139 -13.85 2.55 5.97
N LEU A 140 -13.91 3.78 5.45
CA LEU A 140 -13.26 4.94 6.05
C LEU A 140 -13.83 5.27 7.45
N GLU A 141 -15.13 5.10 7.66
CA GLU A 141 -15.73 5.21 9.00
C GLU A 141 -15.09 4.23 9.99
N THR A 142 -14.87 2.97 9.58
CA THR A 142 -14.22 1.96 10.43
C THR A 142 -12.74 2.25 10.70
N LEU A 143 -12.06 2.96 9.79
CA LEU A 143 -10.64 3.31 9.91
C LEU A 143 -10.36 4.58 10.72
N GLY A 144 -11.40 5.30 11.15
CA GLY A 144 -11.25 6.52 11.96
C GLY A 144 -12.06 7.73 11.48
N GLY A 145 -12.88 7.56 10.43
CA GLY A 145 -13.85 8.56 10.00
C GLY A 145 -13.70 8.97 8.54
N VAL A 146 -14.77 9.56 7.99
CA VAL A 146 -14.79 10.09 6.62
C VAL A 146 -14.14 11.47 6.57
N PRO A 147 -13.13 11.70 5.69
CA PRO A 147 -12.54 13.02 5.49
C PRO A 147 -13.61 14.09 5.22
N PRO A 148 -13.48 15.33 5.74
CA PRO A 148 -14.51 16.37 5.58
C PRO A 148 -14.96 16.62 4.14
N ALA A 149 -14.02 16.57 3.19
CA ALA A 149 -14.29 16.76 1.76
C ALA A 149 -15.21 15.69 1.13
N LEU A 150 -15.40 14.56 1.83
CA LEU A 150 -16.17 13.40 1.37
C LEU A 150 -17.43 13.16 2.21
N ARG A 151 -17.81 14.06 3.13
CA ARG A 151 -19.05 13.90 3.92
C ARG A 151 -20.31 14.13 3.10
N GLU A 152 -20.22 14.99 2.10
CA GLU A 152 -21.33 15.35 1.21
C GLU A 152 -20.99 14.88 -0.21
N VAL A 153 -21.26 13.60 -0.47
CA VAL A 153 -21.07 12.98 -1.78
C VAL A 153 -22.37 13.11 -2.59
N PRO A 154 -22.35 13.81 -3.75
CA PRO A 154 -23.48 13.80 -4.67
C PRO A 154 -23.77 12.38 -5.18
N ASP A 155 -25.03 12.04 -5.40
CA ASP A 155 -25.45 10.71 -5.86
C ASP A 155 -24.80 10.29 -7.20
N GLU A 156 -24.46 11.26 -8.05
CA GLU A 156 -23.83 11.04 -9.36
C GLU A 156 -22.31 11.20 -9.36
N ALA A 157 -21.69 11.41 -8.20
CA ALA A 157 -20.24 11.65 -8.15
C ALA A 157 -19.45 10.40 -8.52
N THR A 158 -18.44 10.57 -9.37
CA THR A 158 -17.50 9.50 -9.70
C THR A 158 -16.34 9.44 -8.71
N ALA A 159 -15.62 8.31 -8.67
CA ALA A 159 -14.40 8.19 -7.87
C ALA A 159 -13.36 9.28 -8.21
N ARG A 160 -13.26 9.66 -9.48
CA ARG A 160 -12.36 10.72 -9.96
C ARG A 160 -12.77 12.10 -9.46
N ASP A 161 -14.07 12.41 -9.43
CA ASP A 161 -14.58 13.69 -8.91
C ASP A 161 -14.30 13.83 -7.41
N LEU A 162 -14.50 12.74 -6.66
CA LEU A 162 -14.22 12.71 -5.22
C LEU A 162 -12.73 12.80 -4.92
N LEU A 163 -11.89 12.14 -5.71
CA LEU A 163 -10.44 12.27 -5.59
C LEU A 163 -10.00 13.72 -5.84
N ALA A 164 -10.52 14.35 -6.90
CA ALA A 164 -10.21 15.74 -7.21
C ALA A 164 -10.59 16.68 -6.06
N ARG A 165 -11.73 16.46 -5.39
CA ARG A 165 -12.14 17.23 -4.21
C ARG A 165 -11.19 17.04 -3.03
N LEU A 166 -10.68 15.83 -2.81
CA LEU A 166 -9.74 15.54 -1.72
C LEU A 166 -8.34 16.14 -1.98
N ASP A 167 -7.99 16.37 -3.24
CA ASP A 167 -6.73 16.98 -3.65
C ASP A 167 -6.75 18.52 -3.62
N VAL A 168 -7.93 19.14 -3.51
CA VAL A 168 -8.00 20.59 -3.30
C VAL A 168 -7.38 20.89 -1.94
N PRO A 169 -6.29 21.68 -1.86
CA PRO A 169 -5.73 22.07 -0.59
C PRO A 169 -6.83 22.77 0.19
N VAL A 170 -7.14 22.25 1.38
CA VAL A 170 -8.06 22.91 2.31
C VAL A 170 -7.47 24.28 2.54
N GLN A 171 -8.07 25.31 1.94
CA GLN A 171 -7.73 26.67 2.28
C GLN A 171 -8.13 26.79 3.73
N GLU A 172 -7.15 26.73 4.63
CA GLU A 172 -7.37 27.11 6.02
C GLU A 172 -8.06 28.47 5.94
N PRO A 173 -9.30 28.60 6.42
CA PRO A 173 -10.03 29.85 6.33
C PRO A 173 -9.12 30.90 6.92
N GLU A 174 -8.64 31.81 6.05
CA GLU A 174 -7.56 32.77 6.33
C GLU A 174 -7.90 33.43 7.66
N LYS A 175 -7.25 32.93 8.73
CA LYS A 175 -7.74 33.10 10.09
C LYS A 175 -7.53 34.55 10.46
N GLY A 176 -8.55 35.36 10.21
CA GLY A 176 -8.56 36.79 10.48
C GLY A 176 -7.33 37.47 9.90
N ARG A 177 -7.32 37.69 8.58
CA ARG A 177 -6.72 38.93 8.09
C ARG A 177 -7.44 40.05 8.84
N ALA A 178 -6.75 40.59 9.83
CA ALA A 178 -7.26 41.57 10.77
C ALA A 178 -8.12 42.58 9.99
N ALA A 179 -9.35 42.76 10.45
CA ALA A 179 -10.20 43.84 9.95
C ALA A 179 -9.35 45.10 9.89
N PRO A 180 -9.35 45.84 8.78
CA PRO A 180 -8.60 47.09 8.70
C PRO A 180 -9.03 47.98 9.86
N ASP A 181 -8.03 48.46 10.61
CA ASP A 181 -8.11 49.46 11.67
C ASP A 181 -9.05 50.61 11.24
N TRP A 182 -10.31 50.49 11.60
CA TRP A 182 -11.23 51.62 11.67
C TRP A 182 -11.77 51.60 13.10
N ALA A 183 -11.65 52.75 13.76
CA ALA A 183 -11.98 53.02 15.16
C ALA A 183 -10.81 52.94 16.16
N ALA A 184 -9.85 53.85 15.95
CA ALA A 184 -9.45 54.73 17.04
C ALA A 184 -10.67 55.30 17.79
N ALA A 185 -10.49 55.55 19.09
CA ALA A 185 -11.41 56.20 20.03
C ALA A 185 -12.47 55.29 20.71
N SER A 186 -12.06 54.59 21.77
CA SER A 186 -12.50 54.98 23.12
C SER A 186 -11.65 54.29 24.18
N ALA A 187 -10.77 55.09 24.78
CA ALA A 187 -10.13 54.75 26.04
C ALA A 187 -11.17 54.77 27.16
N SER A 188 -11.26 53.67 27.91
CA SER A 188 -11.74 53.67 29.28
C SER A 188 -10.77 52.85 30.12
N PRO A 189 -10.21 53.40 31.21
CA PRO A 189 -9.26 52.70 32.05
C PRO A 189 -9.93 51.98 33.22
N LEU A 190 -9.21 50.97 33.76
CA LEU A 190 -9.30 50.34 35.10
C LEU A 190 -10.40 49.27 35.33
N PRO A 191 -10.25 48.35 36.31
CA PRO A 191 -9.20 48.22 37.32
C PRO A 191 -8.51 46.84 37.42
N THR A 192 -7.35 46.87 38.06
CA THR A 192 -6.63 45.76 38.68
C THR A 192 -7.51 44.99 39.67
N SER A 193 -7.69 43.70 39.46
CA SER A 193 -8.09 42.75 40.52
C SER A 193 -7.01 41.68 40.66
N LEU A 194 -6.17 41.89 41.67
CA LEU A 194 -5.39 40.85 42.34
C LEU A 194 -6.39 39.94 43.08
N VAL A 195 -6.51 38.69 42.67
CA VAL A 195 -7.09 37.63 43.50
C VAL A 195 -6.15 36.43 43.47
N ALA A 196 -5.40 36.31 44.56
CA ALA A 196 -4.72 35.11 44.98
C ALA A 196 -5.75 34.16 45.60
N ILE A 197 -5.87 32.93 45.11
CA ILE A 197 -6.44 31.83 45.88
C ILE A 197 -5.66 30.57 45.56
N ALA A 198 -5.00 30.06 46.61
CA ALA A 198 -4.41 28.74 46.68
C ALA A 198 -5.46 27.65 46.41
N SER A 199 -5.11 26.62 45.64
CA SER A 199 -5.95 25.42 45.55
C SER A 199 -5.13 24.18 45.88
N SER A 200 -5.66 23.48 46.87
CA SER A 200 -5.14 22.34 47.62
C SER A 200 -4.61 21.19 46.78
N ALA A 201 -3.52 20.63 47.27
CA ALA A 201 -3.21 19.23 47.09
C ALA A 201 -4.24 18.36 47.81
N GLU A 202 -4.84 17.41 47.11
CA GLU A 202 -5.60 16.32 47.70
C GLU A 202 -5.01 14.99 47.21
N PRO A 203 -4.59 14.10 48.11
CA PRO A 203 -4.07 12.79 47.75
C PRO A 203 -5.23 11.80 47.61
N VAL A 204 -5.48 11.34 46.39
CA VAL A 204 -6.38 10.21 46.17
C VAL A 204 -5.66 8.93 46.62
N ARG A 205 -6.04 8.46 47.83
CA ARG A 205 -5.95 7.05 48.21
C ARG A 205 -6.96 6.28 47.38
N THR A 206 -6.51 5.29 46.63
CA THR A 206 -7.38 4.23 46.14
C THR A 206 -6.89 2.93 46.76
N ASP A 207 -7.67 2.47 47.75
CA ASP A 207 -7.70 1.08 48.17
C ASP A 207 -8.10 0.21 46.98
N SER A 208 -7.27 -0.77 46.65
CA SER A 208 -7.64 -1.96 45.90
C SER A 208 -6.68 -3.04 46.39
N ALA A 209 -7.10 -3.77 47.43
CA ALA A 209 -7.85 -5.01 47.28
C ALA A 209 -6.95 -6.12 46.72
N ASP A 210 -6.62 -7.04 47.62
CA ASP A 210 -6.14 -8.38 47.36
C ASP A 210 -6.78 -8.97 46.10
N GLU A 211 -6.00 -9.18 45.05
CA GLU A 211 -6.33 -10.15 44.00
C GLU A 211 -5.17 -11.16 43.88
N GLN A 212 -5.18 -12.01 44.90
CA GLN A 212 -4.84 -13.42 44.90
C GLN A 212 -4.36 -14.01 43.55
N ALA A 213 -3.05 -14.24 43.49
CA ALA A 213 -2.41 -15.05 42.46
C ALA A 213 -2.91 -16.51 42.49
N PRO A 214 -3.37 -17.08 41.36
CA PRO A 214 -3.38 -18.51 41.18
C PRO A 214 -2.07 -18.98 40.55
N ALA A 215 -1.40 -19.88 41.26
CA ALA A 215 -0.26 -20.65 40.79
C ALA A 215 -0.61 -21.45 39.53
N PRO A 216 0.29 -21.58 38.54
CA PRO A 216 0.14 -22.58 37.49
C PRO A 216 0.38 -23.99 38.09
N GLN A 217 -0.71 -24.72 38.30
CA GLN A 217 -0.66 -26.16 38.55
C GLN A 217 -0.15 -26.86 37.29
N ALA A 218 0.96 -27.57 37.45
CA ALA A 218 1.36 -28.65 36.58
C ALA A 218 0.26 -29.72 36.58
N SER A 219 -0.29 -30.00 35.40
CA SER A 219 -1.02 -31.25 35.12
C SER A 219 -0.61 -31.74 33.75
N GLU A 220 0.54 -32.39 33.81
CA GLU A 220 0.82 -33.68 33.18
C GLU A 220 -0.46 -34.53 33.07
N ALA A 221 -0.95 -34.69 31.84
CA ALA A 221 -1.93 -35.71 31.47
C ALA A 221 -1.60 -36.17 30.05
N GLU A 222 -0.64 -37.08 29.99
CA GLU A 222 -0.34 -37.99 28.90
C GLU A 222 -1.57 -38.89 28.63
N PRO A 223 -2.20 -38.88 27.45
CA PRO A 223 -3.11 -39.94 27.06
C PRO A 223 -2.32 -41.13 26.51
N PRO A 224 -2.62 -42.36 26.96
CA PRO A 224 -1.88 -43.55 26.60
C PRO A 224 -2.01 -43.90 25.12
N SER A 225 -0.83 -44.10 24.53
CA SER A 225 -0.56 -44.91 23.35
C SER A 225 -1.37 -46.21 23.37
N LYS A 226 -2.44 -46.25 22.57
CA LYS A 226 -3.17 -47.48 22.30
C LYS A 226 -2.56 -48.10 21.04
N ALA A 227 -1.59 -48.98 21.28
CA ALA A 227 -1.10 -49.95 20.32
C ALA A 227 -2.29 -50.79 19.82
N ALA A 228 -2.76 -50.48 18.62
CA ALA A 228 -3.52 -51.40 17.80
C ALA A 228 -2.53 -52.13 16.90
N GLU A 229 -2.07 -53.26 17.43
CA GLU A 229 -1.42 -54.36 16.73
C GLU A 229 -2.29 -54.79 15.54
N VAL A 230 -1.95 -54.31 14.34
CA VAL A 230 -2.51 -54.79 13.08
C VAL A 230 -1.55 -55.85 12.54
N ALA A 231 -2.02 -57.09 12.60
CA ALA A 231 -1.34 -58.26 12.07
C ALA A 231 -0.99 -58.11 10.58
N PRO A 232 0.16 -58.66 10.12
CA PRO A 232 0.56 -58.65 8.73
C PRO A 232 -0.24 -59.68 7.92
N LEU A 233 -0.95 -59.22 6.89
CA LEU A 233 -1.48 -60.07 5.83
C LEU A 233 -0.46 -60.16 4.66
N PRO A 234 -0.30 -61.33 4.03
CA PRO A 234 0.72 -61.59 3.02
C PRO A 234 0.41 -60.90 1.68
N PRO A 235 1.45 -60.53 0.89
CA PRO A 235 1.27 -59.97 -0.45
C PRO A 235 0.92 -61.07 -1.46
N THR A 236 -0.34 -61.12 -1.88
CA THR A 236 -0.73 -61.90 -3.07
C THR A 236 -0.30 -61.13 -4.31
N ALA A 237 0.83 -61.53 -4.87
CA ALA A 237 1.30 -61.12 -6.19
C ALA A 237 0.25 -61.47 -7.26
N ARG A 238 -0.33 -60.45 -7.90
CA ARG A 238 -0.89 -60.57 -9.25
C ARG A 238 0.05 -59.88 -10.21
N SER A 239 0.86 -60.70 -10.87
CA SER A 239 1.64 -60.37 -12.05
C SER A 239 0.69 -59.97 -13.19
N ILE A 240 0.62 -58.67 -13.48
CA ILE A 240 0.09 -58.17 -14.75
C ILE A 240 1.23 -58.24 -15.77
N PRO A 241 1.06 -58.91 -16.92
CA PRO A 241 2.07 -58.96 -17.97
C PRO A 241 2.34 -57.55 -18.50
N THR A 242 3.60 -57.14 -18.38
CA THR A 242 4.13 -55.88 -18.86
C THR A 242 4.43 -56.00 -20.36
N GLU A 243 3.48 -55.62 -21.19
CA GLU A 243 3.76 -55.33 -22.60
C GLU A 243 4.50 -53.98 -22.66
N ARG A 244 5.83 -54.06 -22.76
CA ARG A 244 6.74 -52.91 -22.85
C ARG A 244 6.53 -52.19 -24.19
N VAL A 245 5.74 -51.13 -24.17
CA VAL A 245 5.84 -50.06 -25.17
C VAL A 245 7.00 -49.14 -24.76
N PRO A 246 8.03 -48.93 -25.61
CA PRO A 246 9.15 -48.06 -25.27
C PRO A 246 8.67 -46.61 -25.12
N ALA A 247 8.84 -46.05 -23.91
CA ALA A 247 8.60 -44.65 -23.63
C ALA A 247 9.64 -43.78 -24.35
N ARG A 248 9.31 -43.31 -25.56
CA ARG A 248 10.07 -42.27 -26.25
C ARG A 248 9.82 -40.93 -25.55
N ARG A 249 10.55 -40.67 -24.46
CA ARG A 249 10.60 -39.34 -23.83
C ARG A 249 11.37 -38.41 -24.76
N VAL A 250 10.63 -37.54 -25.46
CA VAL A 250 11.22 -36.37 -26.11
C VAL A 250 11.47 -35.36 -24.98
N ALA A 251 12.72 -35.25 -24.56
CA ALA A 251 13.16 -34.20 -23.65
C ALA A 251 13.16 -32.87 -24.42
N GLY A 252 12.42 -31.87 -23.95
CA GLY A 252 12.56 -30.51 -24.49
C GLY A 252 11.40 -29.55 -24.23
N ASP A 253 10.15 -30.02 -24.34
CA ASP A 253 9.03 -29.08 -24.40
C ASP A 253 8.22 -29.03 -23.08
N PRO A 254 8.10 -27.86 -22.42
CA PRO A 254 7.30 -27.72 -21.22
C PRO A 254 5.82 -27.92 -21.56
N VAL A 255 5.21 -28.96 -20.96
CA VAL A 255 3.77 -29.21 -21.08
C VAL A 255 3.02 -28.19 -20.23
N ARG A 256 2.29 -27.26 -20.88
CA ARG A 256 1.38 -26.33 -20.18
C ARG A 256 -0.02 -26.95 -20.11
N ILE A 257 -0.56 -27.06 -18.90
CA ILE A 257 -1.94 -27.48 -18.65
C ILE A 257 -2.76 -26.20 -18.46
N THR A 258 -3.78 -26.00 -19.28
CA THR A 258 -4.71 -24.87 -19.17
C THR A 258 -6.11 -25.38 -18.89
N TRP A 259 -6.84 -24.68 -18.03
CA TRP A 259 -8.24 -24.95 -17.72
C TRP A 259 -9.13 -24.09 -18.61
N ASP A 260 -10.16 -24.67 -19.20
CA ASP A 260 -11.21 -23.90 -19.87
C ASP A 260 -12.31 -23.48 -18.88
N ALA A 261 -13.14 -22.53 -19.29
CA ALA A 261 -14.17 -21.91 -18.45
C ALA A 261 -15.23 -22.91 -17.93
N ASN A 262 -15.31 -24.10 -18.54
CA ASN A 262 -16.19 -25.21 -18.16
C ASN A 262 -15.49 -26.27 -17.29
N GLY A 263 -14.26 -26.01 -16.81
CA GLY A 263 -13.54 -26.88 -15.87
C GLY A 263 -12.98 -28.15 -16.51
N THR A 264 -12.96 -28.26 -17.83
CA THR A 264 -12.33 -29.38 -18.52
C THR A 264 -10.84 -29.14 -18.76
N ARG A 265 -10.03 -30.13 -18.38
CA ARG A 265 -8.58 -30.07 -18.54
C ARG A 265 -8.20 -30.23 -20.01
N ARG A 266 -7.56 -29.23 -20.61
CA ARG A 266 -6.94 -29.36 -21.95
C ARG A 266 -5.42 -29.33 -21.85
N VAL A 267 -4.78 -30.34 -22.45
CA VAL A 267 -3.33 -30.41 -22.60
C VAL A 267 -2.97 -29.79 -23.94
N ILE A 268 -2.43 -28.58 -23.93
CA ILE A 268 -1.96 -27.91 -25.15
C ILE A 268 -0.55 -28.42 -25.42
N LYS A 269 -0.39 -29.25 -26.46
CA LYS A 269 0.94 -29.54 -27.04
C LYS A 269 1.37 -28.33 -27.85
N SER A 270 2.44 -27.68 -27.42
CA SER A 270 3.15 -26.59 -28.12
C SER A 270 3.80 -27.12 -29.40
N GLY A 271 3.00 -27.34 -30.44
CA GLY A 271 3.47 -28.00 -31.66
C GLY A 271 2.51 -27.95 -32.84
N ARG A 272 2.03 -26.74 -33.17
CA ARG A 272 1.64 -26.27 -34.52
C ARG A 272 0.83 -24.99 -34.34
N ASP A 273 1.54 -23.87 -34.22
CA ASP A 273 0.94 -22.59 -34.55
C ASP A 273 0.75 -22.58 -36.07
N GLU A 274 -0.49 -22.78 -36.53
CA GLU A 274 -0.89 -22.36 -37.86
C GLU A 274 -0.67 -20.86 -37.94
N VAL A 275 0.41 -20.44 -38.61
CA VAL A 275 0.69 -19.03 -38.88
C VAL A 275 -0.49 -18.48 -39.69
N PRO A 276 -1.32 -17.58 -39.13
CA PRO A 276 -2.39 -16.97 -39.91
C PRO A 276 -1.74 -16.17 -41.02
N ARG A 277 -1.98 -16.56 -42.28
CA ARG A 277 -1.56 -15.83 -43.47
C ARG A 277 -2.18 -14.44 -43.40
N ARG A 278 -1.39 -13.45 -42.97
CA ARG A 278 -1.83 -12.06 -42.87
C ARG A 278 -2.18 -11.53 -44.27
N PRO A 279 -3.36 -10.93 -44.48
CA PRO A 279 -3.73 -10.33 -45.75
C PRO A 279 -2.80 -9.14 -46.06
N GLY A 280 -2.11 -9.22 -47.19
CA GLY A 280 -0.98 -8.35 -47.57
C GLY A 280 -1.29 -6.87 -47.81
N TRP A 281 -2.54 -6.41 -47.62
CA TRP A 281 -2.94 -5.04 -47.94
C TRP A 281 -2.73 -4.03 -46.78
N ARG A 282 -2.42 -4.48 -45.56
CA ARG A 282 -2.27 -3.57 -44.40
C ARG A 282 -0.94 -2.80 -44.35
N ARG A 283 0.08 -3.21 -45.12
CA ARG A 283 1.39 -2.54 -45.15
C ARG A 283 1.34 -1.10 -45.70
N PRO A 284 0.68 -0.80 -46.85
CA PRO A 284 0.62 0.58 -47.36
C PRO A 284 -0.14 1.55 -46.45
N VAL A 285 -1.18 1.06 -45.75
CA VAL A 285 -1.99 1.90 -44.84
C VAL A 285 -1.20 2.31 -43.60
N LEU A 286 -0.43 1.37 -43.02
CA LEU A 286 0.41 1.66 -41.86
C LEU A 286 1.52 2.66 -42.20
N THR A 287 2.15 2.55 -43.37
CA THR A 287 3.18 3.49 -43.82
C THR A 287 2.62 4.90 -44.01
N LEU A 288 1.39 5.04 -44.53
CA LEU A 288 0.77 6.35 -44.75
C LEU A 288 0.38 7.01 -43.43
N PHE A 289 -0.12 6.23 -42.45
CA PHE A 289 -0.41 6.72 -41.11
C PHE A 289 0.84 7.18 -40.36
N LEU A 290 1.95 6.43 -40.47
CA LEU A 290 3.21 6.79 -39.82
C LEU A 290 3.81 8.08 -40.40
N LEU A 291 3.70 8.27 -41.72
CA LEU A 291 4.15 9.49 -42.41
C LEU A 291 3.33 10.72 -41.97
N LEU A 292 2.00 10.56 -41.85
CA LEU A 292 1.12 11.61 -41.33
C LEU A 292 1.49 12.01 -39.89
N LEU A 293 1.79 11.04 -39.04
CA LEU A 293 2.15 11.27 -37.64
C LEU A 293 3.48 12.02 -37.50
N ILE A 294 4.47 11.71 -38.35
CA ILE A 294 5.74 12.45 -38.41
C ILE A 294 5.51 13.91 -38.83
N VAL A 295 4.67 14.16 -39.84
CA VAL A 295 4.34 15.53 -40.28
C VAL A 295 3.66 16.32 -39.15
N LEU A 296 2.74 15.69 -38.41
CA LEU A 296 2.07 16.31 -37.26
C LEU A 296 3.04 16.66 -36.12
N LEU A 297 3.98 15.77 -35.81
CA LEU A 297 4.99 16.03 -34.78
C LEU A 297 5.95 17.16 -35.18
N LEU A 298 6.37 17.21 -36.45
CA LEU A 298 7.20 18.30 -36.96
C LEU A 298 6.46 19.64 -36.91
N PHE A 299 5.16 19.65 -37.23
CA PHE A 299 4.33 20.86 -37.17
C PHE A 299 4.11 21.34 -35.73
N ALA A 300 3.89 20.43 -34.78
CA ALA A 300 3.75 20.75 -33.36
C ALA A 300 5.06 21.31 -32.76
N GLY A 301 6.20 20.71 -33.08
CA GLY A 301 7.52 21.19 -32.67
C GLY A 301 7.84 22.58 -33.23
N TRP A 302 7.48 22.83 -34.48
CA TRP A 302 7.68 24.15 -35.10
C TRP A 302 6.81 25.25 -34.46
N ARG A 303 5.58 24.91 -34.04
CA ARG A 303 4.69 25.86 -33.38
C ARG A 303 5.15 26.23 -31.97
N ALA A 304 5.61 25.25 -31.19
CA ALA A 304 6.14 25.48 -29.84
C ALA A 304 7.39 26.37 -29.85
N TRP A 305 8.22 26.28 -30.90
CA TRP A 305 9.44 27.08 -31.00
C TRP A 305 9.20 28.55 -31.32
N ARG A 306 8.08 28.89 -32.01
CA ARG A 306 7.75 30.29 -32.35
C ARG A 306 7.11 31.08 -31.21
N SER A 307 6.63 30.45 -30.15
CA SER A 307 5.93 31.13 -29.04
C SER A 307 6.80 31.44 -27.81
N SER A 308 8.12 31.21 -27.86
CA SER A 308 9.03 31.49 -26.74
C SER A 308 9.71 32.86 -26.86
N THR A 309 8.94 33.94 -26.77
CA THR A 309 9.48 35.27 -26.40
C THR A 309 8.68 35.79 -25.21
N VAL A 310 9.11 35.44 -24.00
CA VAL A 310 8.59 36.02 -22.75
C VAL A 310 9.63 36.99 -22.19
N PRO A 311 9.26 38.25 -21.89
CA PRO A 311 10.15 39.21 -21.27
C PRO A 311 10.42 38.84 -19.81
N VAL A 312 11.70 38.81 -19.46
CA VAL A 312 12.20 38.65 -18.09
C VAL A 312 12.05 39.99 -17.36
N SER A 313 11.05 40.11 -16.50
CA SER A 313 11.01 41.17 -15.49
C SER A 313 11.76 40.70 -14.25
N ALA A 314 12.93 41.29 -14.03
CA ALA A 314 13.74 41.12 -12.85
C ALA A 314 13.11 41.84 -11.65
N SER A 315 12.80 41.09 -10.59
CA SER A 315 12.75 41.63 -9.23
C SER A 315 13.67 40.79 -8.37
N ALA A 316 14.85 41.36 -8.12
CA ALA A 316 15.85 40.82 -7.22
C ALA A 316 15.43 41.15 -5.78
N SER A 317 14.80 40.18 -5.11
CA SER A 317 14.84 40.08 -3.66
C SER A 317 15.90 39.04 -3.32
N GLN A 318 17.07 39.50 -2.89
CA GLN A 318 18.12 38.64 -2.33
C GLN A 318 17.60 38.00 -1.04
N THR A 319 17.06 36.79 -1.15
CA THR A 319 16.87 35.89 -0.02
C THR A 319 18.25 35.28 0.31
N PRO A 320 18.70 35.24 1.58
CA PRO A 320 19.96 34.60 1.93
C PRO A 320 19.94 33.17 1.39
N SER A 321 20.97 32.81 0.61
CA SER A 321 21.17 31.44 0.13
C SER A 321 21.24 30.52 1.33
N ALA A 322 20.10 29.92 1.70
CA ALA A 322 20.03 28.91 2.73
C ALA A 322 20.99 27.80 2.32
N ALA A 323 21.98 27.51 3.18
CA ALA A 323 22.84 26.35 3.06
C ALA A 323 21.95 25.14 2.81
N CYS A 324 22.00 24.59 1.59
CA CYS A 324 20.85 23.91 0.95
C CYS A 324 20.34 22.66 1.66
N CYS A 325 21.02 22.23 2.70
CA CYS A 325 21.07 20.83 3.00
C CYS A 325 21.22 20.53 4.50
N ASP A 326 21.00 21.54 5.35
CA ASP A 326 20.92 21.35 6.79
C ASP A 326 19.55 20.81 7.18
N VAL A 327 19.49 19.58 7.69
CA VAL A 327 18.27 18.94 8.17
C VAL A 327 18.31 18.82 9.69
N ARG A 328 17.28 19.32 10.36
CA ARG A 328 17.11 19.19 11.82
C ARG A 328 16.43 17.89 12.16
N PHE A 329 17.02 17.11 13.06
CA PHE A 329 16.49 15.86 13.59
C PHE A 329 16.08 16.03 15.06
N THR A 330 14.91 15.52 15.40
CA THR A 330 14.41 15.39 16.77
C THR A 330 14.21 13.91 17.10
N VAL A 331 14.35 13.55 18.37
CA VAL A 331 14.18 12.17 18.83
C VAL A 331 12.99 12.12 19.80
N GLN A 332 12.08 11.18 19.57
CA GLN A 332 10.95 10.90 20.44
C GLN A 332 11.20 9.60 21.22
N GLY A 333 11.08 9.69 22.54
CA GLY A 333 11.60 8.73 23.50
C GLY A 333 12.66 9.40 24.37
N THR A 334 13.02 8.77 25.50
CA THR A 334 14.08 9.27 26.40
C THR A 334 15.37 8.50 26.09
N PRO A 335 16.11 8.83 25.03
CA PRO A 335 17.35 8.13 24.76
C PRO A 335 18.34 8.46 25.88
N ALA A 336 18.91 7.44 26.51
CA ALA A 336 20.01 7.62 27.46
C ALA A 336 21.32 8.05 26.77
N ALA A 337 21.42 7.86 25.45
CA ALA A 337 22.62 8.10 24.64
C ALA A 337 22.27 8.76 23.28
N PRO A 338 23.19 9.55 22.68
CA PRO A 338 22.96 10.16 21.37
C PRO A 338 22.75 9.11 20.28
N VAL A 339 21.78 9.37 19.40
CA VAL A 339 21.42 8.48 18.28
C VAL A 339 22.39 8.70 17.13
N ARG A 340 23.04 7.64 16.63
CA ARG A 340 23.94 7.71 15.47
C ARG A 340 23.15 7.61 14.17
N LEU A 341 23.46 8.48 13.22
CA LEU A 341 22.90 8.47 11.88
C LEU A 341 23.98 8.07 10.89
N SER A 342 23.78 6.96 10.16
CA SER A 342 24.66 6.53 9.07
C SER A 342 23.91 6.49 7.74
N LEU A 343 24.62 6.76 6.64
CA LEU A 343 24.01 6.80 5.33
C LEU A 343 23.85 5.39 4.75
N VAL A 344 22.68 5.09 4.18
CA VAL A 344 22.41 3.82 3.49
C VAL A 344 22.31 4.07 1.99
N SER A 345 21.57 5.10 1.60
CA SER A 345 21.39 5.48 0.19
C SER A 345 21.36 7.00 0.03
N ALA A 346 21.71 7.45 -1.16
CA ALA A 346 21.82 8.85 -1.53
C ALA A 346 21.22 9.11 -2.91
N PRO A 347 20.83 10.35 -3.23
CA PRO A 347 20.32 10.70 -4.54
C PRO A 347 21.37 10.50 -5.63
N ALA A 348 20.90 10.33 -6.87
CA ALA A 348 21.76 10.09 -8.02
C ALA A 348 22.83 11.19 -8.15
N GLY A 349 24.09 10.76 -8.34
CA GLY A 349 25.24 11.67 -8.48
C GLY A 349 26.03 11.88 -7.19
N VAL A 350 25.50 11.52 -6.02
CA VAL A 350 26.26 11.55 -4.76
C VAL A 350 26.94 10.20 -4.54
N LYS A 351 28.27 10.18 -4.59
CA LYS A 351 29.06 9.02 -4.18
C LYS A 351 29.23 9.06 -2.68
N VAL A 352 28.75 8.02 -1.99
CA VAL A 352 28.84 7.94 -0.54
C VAL A 352 29.08 6.51 -0.12
N ASP A 353 29.92 6.36 0.88
CA ASP A 353 30.19 5.06 1.48
C ASP A 353 28.97 4.67 2.32
N PRO A 354 28.35 3.50 2.04
CA PRO A 354 27.31 2.99 2.92
C PRO A 354 27.90 2.80 4.32
N ASP A 355 27.09 3.05 5.34
CA ASP A 355 27.44 3.03 6.76
C ASP A 355 28.34 4.17 7.25
N ARG A 356 28.73 5.13 6.39
CA ARG A 356 29.41 6.35 6.86
C ARG A 356 28.49 7.12 7.81
N VAL A 357 28.98 7.37 9.02
CA VAL A 357 28.28 8.21 10.01
C VAL A 357 28.23 9.65 9.50
N VAL A 358 27.02 10.17 9.32
CA VAL A 358 26.76 11.52 8.82
C VAL A 358 26.49 12.52 9.95
N GLY A 359 26.07 12.05 11.12
CA GLY A 359 25.82 12.91 12.27
C GLY A 359 25.17 12.18 13.45
N GLN A 360 24.65 12.97 14.39
CA GLN A 360 23.95 12.46 15.58
C GLN A 360 22.62 13.21 15.78
N ALA A 361 21.65 12.54 16.39
CA ALA A 361 20.36 13.10 16.78
C ALA A 361 20.12 12.99 18.30
N PRO A 362 19.43 13.98 18.91
CA PRO A 362 18.87 15.19 18.30
C PRO A 362 19.96 16.19 17.85
N GLY A 363 19.74 16.91 16.75
CA GLY A 363 20.74 17.82 16.18
C GLY A 363 20.47 18.25 14.74
N THR A 364 21.38 18.99 14.13
CA THR A 364 21.33 19.35 12.69
C THR A 364 22.41 18.56 11.95
N VAL A 365 22.05 17.93 10.84
CA VAL A 365 22.97 17.19 9.97
C VAL A 365 23.03 17.85 8.60
N HIS A 366 24.25 18.09 8.12
CA HIS A 366 24.50 18.62 6.80
C HIS A 366 24.61 17.50 5.78
N LEU A 367 23.76 17.52 4.75
CA LEU A 367 23.80 16.56 3.64
C LEU A 367 24.45 17.21 2.41
N PRO A 368 25.15 16.46 1.54
CA PRO A 368 26.01 17.08 0.52
C PRO A 368 25.24 17.75 -0.61
N GLN A 369 24.04 17.26 -0.95
CA GLN A 369 23.23 17.75 -2.08
C GLN A 369 21.73 17.62 -1.77
N PRO A 370 20.84 18.34 -2.50
CA PRO A 370 19.40 18.10 -2.44
C PRO A 370 19.02 16.71 -2.96
N GLY A 371 17.96 16.13 -2.42
CA GLY A 371 17.41 14.86 -2.88
C GLY A 371 16.91 13.97 -1.74
N THR A 372 16.65 12.71 -2.06
CA THR A 372 16.14 11.72 -1.09
C THR A 372 17.28 10.86 -0.58
N TYR A 373 17.42 10.80 0.74
CA TYR A 373 18.41 10.00 1.45
C TYR A 373 17.72 8.96 2.31
N THR A 374 18.30 7.78 2.43
CA THR A 374 17.91 6.81 3.46
C THR A 374 19.02 6.73 4.50
N LEU A 375 18.66 6.98 5.76
CA LEU A 375 19.55 6.95 6.92
C LEU A 375 19.23 5.74 7.79
N ARG A 376 20.26 5.06 8.25
CA ARG A 376 20.17 4.09 9.33
C ARG A 376 20.33 4.83 10.66
N VAL A 377 19.44 4.52 11.58
CA VAL A 377 19.34 5.11 12.91
C VAL A 377 19.73 4.03 13.93
N ALA A 378 20.74 4.28 14.75
CA ALA A 378 21.17 3.34 15.78
C ALA A 378 21.40 4.05 17.11
N ALA A 379 20.86 3.50 18.20
CA ALA A 379 21.07 3.96 19.57
C ALA A 379 21.37 2.76 20.47
N GLU A 380 22.15 2.99 21.54
CA GLU A 380 22.49 1.93 22.48
C GLU A 380 21.25 1.45 23.24
N GLY A 381 21.04 0.13 23.26
CA GLY A 381 19.86 -0.47 23.89
C GLY A 381 18.56 -0.37 23.07
N TYR A 382 18.62 0.02 21.80
CA TYR A 382 17.47 0.08 20.90
C TYR A 382 17.72 -0.69 19.61
N THR A 383 16.64 -1.19 18.99
CA THR A 383 16.72 -1.85 17.69
C THR A 383 17.04 -0.82 16.58
N PRO A 384 18.05 -1.05 15.72
CA PRO A 384 18.34 -0.13 14.62
C PRO A 384 17.16 0.04 13.65
N GLY A 385 16.85 1.29 13.31
CA GLY A 385 15.76 1.66 12.39
C GLY A 385 16.26 2.33 11.11
N MET A 386 15.34 2.59 10.18
CA MET A 386 15.62 3.27 8.91
C MET A 386 14.70 4.48 8.77
N VAL A 387 15.23 5.61 8.29
CA VAL A 387 14.49 6.86 8.08
C VAL A 387 14.82 7.42 6.71
N THR A 388 13.79 7.74 5.92
CA THR A 388 13.92 8.39 4.62
C THR A 388 13.71 9.89 4.75
N VAL A 389 14.65 10.68 4.26
CA VAL A 389 14.67 12.14 4.39
C VAL A 389 14.77 12.79 3.01
N LYS A 390 13.93 13.78 2.75
CA LYS A 390 13.98 14.59 1.53
C LYS A 390 14.59 15.96 1.82
N VAL A 391 15.58 16.36 1.05
CA VAL A 391 16.38 17.58 1.23
C VAL A 391 16.16 18.53 0.04
N PRO A 392 15.93 19.85 0.28
CA PRO A 392 15.83 20.50 1.59
C PRO A 392 14.54 20.11 2.33
N SER A 393 14.59 20.10 3.66
CA SER A 393 13.39 19.95 4.51
C SER A 393 13.22 21.19 5.38
N ALA A 394 12.05 21.82 5.32
CA ALA A 394 11.67 22.90 6.23
C ALA A 394 11.17 22.37 7.60
N VAL A 395 10.77 21.10 7.64
CA VAL A 395 10.18 20.47 8.83
C VAL A 395 11.23 19.58 9.51
N PRO A 396 11.41 19.67 10.84
CA PRO A 396 12.27 18.76 11.57
C PRO A 396 11.84 17.30 11.39
N VAL A 397 12.79 16.41 11.13
CA VAL A 397 12.54 14.98 10.99
C VAL A 397 12.51 14.35 12.38
N GLN A 398 11.39 13.73 12.73
CA GLN A 398 11.21 13.05 14.01
C GLN A 398 11.63 11.58 13.92
N ILE A 399 12.48 11.14 14.84
CA ILE A 399 12.95 9.77 14.97
C ILE A 399 12.28 9.14 16.18
N THR A 400 11.51 8.08 15.98
CA THR A 400 10.92 7.28 17.07
C THR A 400 11.78 6.06 17.31
N LEU A 401 12.22 5.86 18.55
CA LEU A 401 13.01 4.69 18.94
C LEU A 401 12.10 3.58 19.48
N THR A 402 12.33 2.34 19.05
CA THR A 402 11.65 1.15 19.58
C THR A 402 12.66 0.33 20.40
N PRO A 403 12.39 0.09 21.70
CA PRO A 403 13.30 -0.64 22.58
C PRO A 403 13.50 -2.09 22.14
#